data_AF-A0A5T3U616-F1
#
_entry.id   AF-A0A5T3U616-F1
#
_cell.length_a   1.000
_cell.length_b   1.000
_cell.length_c   1.000
_cell.angle_alpha   90.00
_cell.angle_beta   90.00
_cell.angle_gamma   90.00
#
_symmetry.space_group_name_H-M   'P 1'
#
loop_
_entity.id
_entity.type
_entity.pdbx_description
1 polymer ?
#
loop_
_entity_poly.entity_id
_entity_poly.type
_entity_poly.pdbx_seq_one_letter_code
_entity_poly.pdbx_strand_id
1 'polypeptide(L)'
;IVAILNKRERYLHLNLRSMIEHIARIALNKTYSGGDFDGTVRRRDFDYLKSNRRNENWNYLHNVYINACHYVHFSPQANINTSATFLQLLVNDCHSSQKNLIRNLHRLTSSVMETYITYFHYEVASTFYRSMADLKYLLGNSLYTKFKALN
;
A
#
# COMPACT_ATOMS: atom_id res chain seq x y z
N ILE A 1 2.55 9.63 -7.94
CA ILE A 1 2.26 10.24 -9.27
C ILE A 1 3.50 10.95 -9.84
N VAL A 2 4.05 11.97 -9.17
CA VAL A 2 5.28 12.69 -9.61
C VAL A 2 6.44 11.73 -9.94
N ALA A 3 6.66 10.71 -9.10
CA ALA A 3 7.67 9.68 -9.35
C ALA A 3 7.49 8.95 -10.70
N ILE A 4 6.24 8.69 -11.11
CA ILE A 4 5.91 7.99 -12.34
C ILE A 4 6.13 8.91 -13.55
N LEU A 5 5.69 10.17 -13.45
CA LEU A 5 5.87 11.17 -14.51
C LEU A 5 7.36 11.42 -14.78
N ASN A 6 8.16 11.48 -13.72
CA ASN A 6 9.60 11.71 -13.79
C ASN A 6 10.42 10.42 -13.96
N LYS A 7 9.78 9.26 -14.21
CA LYS A 7 10.46 7.96 -14.38
C LYS A 7 11.44 7.62 -13.24
N ARG A 8 11.06 7.92 -12.00
CA ARG A 8 11.82 7.63 -10.77
C ARG A 8 11.23 6.40 -10.08
N GLU A 9 11.46 5.22 -10.65
CA GLU A 9 10.82 3.97 -10.23
C GLU A 9 11.21 3.57 -8.79
N ARG A 10 12.49 3.65 -8.43
CA ARG A 10 12.93 3.41 -7.04
C ARG A 10 12.21 4.30 -6.02
N TYR A 11 12.05 5.58 -6.33
CA TYR A 11 11.34 6.52 -5.44
C TYR A 11 9.85 6.20 -5.35
N LEU A 12 9.23 5.71 -6.44
CA LEU A 12 7.87 5.19 -6.37
C LEU A 12 7.81 4.01 -5.38
N HIS A 13 8.68 3.00 -5.52
CA HIS A 13 8.68 1.83 -4.64
C HIS A 13 8.93 2.17 -3.18
N LEU A 14 9.76 3.17 -2.87
CA LEU A 14 9.90 3.67 -1.50
C LEU A 14 8.55 4.15 -0.92
N ASN A 15 7.76 4.88 -1.72
CA ASN A 15 6.43 5.32 -1.30
C ASN A 15 5.44 4.16 -1.18
N LEU A 16 5.45 3.20 -2.12
CA LEU A 16 4.58 2.02 -2.06
C LEU A 16 4.86 1.19 -0.78
N ARG A 17 6.14 1.00 -0.45
CA ARG A 17 6.59 0.34 0.79
C ARG A 17 6.02 1.06 2.02
N SER A 18 6.19 2.38 2.10
CA SER A 18 5.71 3.19 3.23
C SER A 18 4.19 3.11 3.40
N MET A 19 3.43 3.17 2.30
CA MET A 19 1.96 3.01 2.34
C MET A 19 1.55 1.65 2.93
N ILE A 20 2.22 0.57 2.52
CA ILE A 20 1.92 -0.78 3.01
C ILE A 20 2.31 -0.92 4.48
N GLU A 21 3.45 -0.36 4.90
CA GLU A 21 3.86 -0.37 6.31
C GLU A 21 2.85 0.38 7.18
N HIS A 22 2.39 1.55 6.73
CA HIS A 22 1.40 2.32 7.48
C HIS A 22 0.09 1.56 7.67
N ILE A 23 -0.44 0.96 6.60
CA ILE A 23 -1.70 0.23 6.72
C ILE A 23 -1.54 -1.07 7.53
N ALA A 24 -0.39 -1.73 7.44
CA ALA A 24 -0.07 -2.87 8.29
C ALA A 24 0.03 -2.48 9.76
N ARG A 25 0.65 -1.34 10.11
CA ARG A 25 0.68 -0.82 11.49
C ARG A 25 -0.73 -0.59 12.03
N ILE A 26 -1.60 0.02 11.23
CA ILE A 26 -3.01 0.25 11.60
C ILE A 26 -3.69 -1.09 11.90
N ALA A 27 -3.58 -2.04 10.99
CA ALA A 27 -4.19 -3.36 11.15
C ALA A 27 -3.63 -4.09 12.37
N LEU A 28 -2.31 -4.13 12.56
CA LEU A 28 -1.69 -4.76 13.72
C LEU A 28 -2.12 -4.09 15.03
N ASN A 29 -2.08 -2.76 15.11
CA ASN A 29 -2.49 -2.02 16.31
C ASN A 29 -3.97 -2.25 16.68
N LYS A 30 -4.85 -2.37 15.68
CA LYS A 30 -6.28 -2.63 15.90
C LYS A 30 -6.60 -4.11 16.19
N THR A 31 -5.64 -5.02 16.04
CA THR A 31 -5.88 -6.48 16.08
C THR A 31 -5.00 -7.24 17.06
N TYR A 32 -3.93 -6.64 17.54
CA TYR A 32 -3.00 -7.23 18.50
C TYR A 32 -3.38 -6.76 19.91
N SER A 33 -3.86 -7.68 20.75
CA SER A 33 -4.33 -7.40 22.12
C SER A 33 -3.31 -7.72 23.22
N GLY A 34 -2.15 -8.26 22.88
CA GLY A 34 -1.05 -8.54 23.82
C GLY A 34 0.11 -7.59 23.58
N GLY A 35 0.28 -6.59 24.45
CA GLY A 35 1.25 -5.50 24.29
C GLY A 35 2.65 -5.97 23.91
N ASP A 36 3.08 -5.58 22.71
CA ASP A 36 4.50 -5.43 22.27
C ASP A 36 4.57 -5.03 20.77
N PHE A 37 3.57 -4.30 20.26
CA PHE A 37 3.71 -3.72 18.93
C PHE A 37 4.54 -2.44 19.02
N ASP A 38 5.83 -2.56 18.71
CA ASP A 38 6.81 -1.47 18.72
C ASP A 38 6.68 -0.49 17.54
N GLY A 39 5.59 -0.59 16.76
CA GLY A 39 5.37 0.21 15.56
C GLY A 39 6.18 -0.24 14.34
N THR A 40 7.02 -1.27 14.44
CA THR A 40 7.75 -1.83 13.30
C THR A 40 6.94 -2.93 12.63
N VAL A 41 6.99 -3.00 11.29
CA VAL A 41 6.32 -4.06 10.52
C VAL A 41 7.40 -5.00 9.99
N ARG A 42 7.31 -6.26 10.41
CA ARG A 42 8.25 -7.33 10.10
C ARG A 42 7.52 -8.40 9.28
N ARG A 43 8.29 -9.29 8.65
CA ARG A 43 7.74 -10.39 7.83
C ARG A 43 6.72 -11.24 8.58
N ARG A 44 7.02 -11.59 9.83
CA ARG A 44 6.12 -12.37 10.71
C ARG A 44 4.77 -11.69 10.94
N ASP A 45 4.73 -10.36 10.89
CA ASP A 45 3.50 -9.61 11.12
C ASP A 45 2.59 -9.71 9.89
N PHE A 46 3.15 -9.76 8.68
CA PHE A 46 2.39 -10.12 7.48
C PHE A 46 1.88 -11.56 7.53
N ASP A 47 2.65 -12.50 8.08
CA ASP A 47 2.20 -13.89 8.28
C ASP A 47 1.02 -13.97 9.25
N TYR A 48 1.06 -13.19 10.34
CA TYR A 48 -0.07 -13.02 11.25
C TYR A 48 -1.29 -12.43 10.55
N LEU A 49 -1.14 -11.32 9.82
CA LEU A 49 -2.23 -10.66 9.10
C LEU A 49 -2.87 -11.58 8.06
N LYS A 50 -2.08 -12.29 7.26
CA LYS A 50 -2.59 -13.28 6.29
C LYS A 50 -3.40 -14.39 6.96
N SER A 51 -2.99 -14.82 8.16
CA SER A 51 -3.64 -15.94 8.87
C SER A 51 -4.93 -15.52 9.59
N ASN A 52 -4.94 -14.31 10.17
CA ASN A 52 -5.99 -13.81 11.06
C ASN A 52 -6.95 -12.82 10.40
N ARG A 53 -6.58 -12.24 9.26
CA ARG A 53 -7.38 -11.25 8.50
C ARG A 53 -7.55 -11.70 7.05
N ARG A 54 -8.05 -12.92 6.86
CA ARG A 54 -8.15 -13.60 5.56
C ARG A 54 -9.05 -12.90 4.54
N ASN A 55 -10.00 -12.09 5.00
CA ASN A 55 -10.91 -11.33 4.13
C ASN A 55 -10.22 -10.07 3.54
N GLU A 56 -9.03 -9.73 4.02
CA GLU A 56 -8.23 -8.60 3.53
C GLU A 56 -7.13 -9.10 2.58
N ASN A 57 -6.70 -8.25 1.65
CA ASN A 57 -5.78 -8.65 0.57
C ASN A 57 -4.29 -8.64 1.00
N TRP A 58 -3.97 -9.20 2.16
CA TRP A 58 -2.61 -9.18 2.72
C TRP A 58 -1.59 -9.96 1.90
N ASN A 59 -2.02 -10.99 1.17
CA ASN A 59 -1.14 -11.71 0.23
C ASN A 59 -0.62 -10.77 -0.86
N TYR A 60 -1.52 -10.01 -1.49
CA TYR A 60 -1.14 -9.02 -2.48
C TYR A 60 -0.27 -7.91 -1.87
N LEU A 61 -0.70 -7.32 -0.75
CA LEU A 61 0.04 -6.22 -0.10
C LEU A 61 1.45 -6.65 0.29
N HIS A 62 1.62 -7.85 0.85
CA HIS A 62 2.94 -8.39 1.22
C HIS A 62 3.82 -8.65 -0.01
N ASN A 63 3.25 -9.15 -1.12
CA ASN A 63 4.01 -9.32 -2.37
C ASN A 63 4.48 -7.98 -2.95
N VAL A 64 3.63 -6.94 -2.91
CA VAL A 64 4.03 -5.59 -3.33
C VAL A 64 5.09 -5.02 -2.39
N TYR A 65 4.99 -5.28 -1.08
CA TYR A 65 5.99 -4.87 -0.09
C TYR A 65 7.35 -5.50 -0.37
N ILE A 66 7.41 -6.82 -0.57
CA ILE A 66 8.64 -7.54 -0.90
C ILE A 66 9.26 -6.97 -2.18
N ASN A 67 8.44 -6.77 -3.22
CA ASN A 67 8.92 -6.18 -4.46
C ASN A 67 9.49 -4.78 -4.23
N ALA A 68 8.80 -3.93 -3.47
CA ALA A 68 9.30 -2.60 -3.14
C ALA A 68 10.63 -2.62 -2.35
N CYS A 69 10.81 -3.59 -1.45
CA CYS A 69 12.08 -3.80 -0.76
C CYS A 69 13.22 -4.14 -1.73
N HIS A 70 12.97 -4.94 -2.77
CA HIS A 70 13.99 -5.20 -3.80
C HIS A 70 14.50 -3.91 -4.45
N TYR A 71 13.61 -2.97 -4.75
CA TYR A 71 13.99 -1.68 -5.34
C TYR A 71 14.71 -0.77 -4.34
N VAL A 72 14.24 -0.71 -3.10
CA VAL A 72 14.82 0.16 -2.06
C VAL A 72 16.25 -0.27 -1.71
N HIS A 73 16.48 -1.58 -1.63
CA HIS A 73 17.75 -2.19 -1.24
C HIS A 73 18.68 -2.53 -2.42
N PHE A 74 18.39 -2.05 -3.64
CA PHE A 74 19.21 -2.32 -4.83
C PHE A 74 19.45 -3.82 -5.06
N SER A 75 18.44 -4.63 -4.77
CA SER A 75 18.47 -6.07 -4.95
C SER A 75 18.59 -6.39 -6.44
N PRO A 76 19.38 -7.39 -6.85
CA PRO A 76 19.47 -7.81 -8.26
C PRO A 76 18.12 -8.10 -8.91
N GLN A 77 17.14 -8.56 -8.11
CA GLN A 77 15.77 -8.84 -8.50
C GLN A 77 15.00 -7.61 -9.01
N ALA A 78 15.40 -6.40 -8.61
CA ALA A 78 14.77 -5.17 -9.09
C ALA A 78 15.32 -4.70 -10.45
N ASN A 79 16.36 -5.37 -10.96
CA ASN A 79 17.02 -5.05 -12.23
C ASN A 79 17.45 -3.58 -12.37
N ILE A 80 17.63 -2.88 -11.24
CA ILE A 80 18.14 -1.51 -11.18
C ILE A 80 19.60 -1.54 -11.61
N ASN A 81 20.09 -0.46 -12.23
CA ASN A 81 21.50 -0.30 -12.52
C ASN A 81 22.33 -0.26 -11.22
N THR A 82 22.79 -1.41 -10.73
CA THR A 82 23.59 -1.55 -9.51
C THR A 82 25.02 -1.04 -9.68
N SER A 83 25.47 -0.82 -10.92
CA SER A 83 26.77 -0.21 -11.23
C SER A 83 26.76 1.32 -11.12
N ALA A 84 25.58 1.93 -10.95
CA ALA A 84 25.43 3.34 -10.67
C ALA A 84 25.90 3.67 -9.24
N THR A 85 27.17 4.05 -9.09
CA THR A 85 27.73 4.51 -7.81
C THR A 85 27.07 5.79 -7.28
N PHE A 86 26.44 6.57 -8.17
CA PHE A 86 25.80 7.86 -7.86
C PHE A 86 24.33 7.84 -8.27
N LEU A 87 23.44 8.41 -7.42
CA LEU A 87 22.00 8.47 -7.69
C LEU A 87 21.66 9.20 -9.00
N GLN A 88 22.52 10.11 -9.45
CA GLN A 88 22.41 10.83 -10.71
C GLN A 88 22.51 9.89 -11.93
N LEU A 89 23.14 8.74 -11.79
CA LEU A 89 23.25 7.71 -12.84
C LEU A 89 22.00 6.82 -12.91
N LEU A 90 21.07 6.95 -11.95
CA LEU A 90 19.77 6.28 -11.95
C LEU A 90 18.67 7.13 -12.61
N VAL A 91 19.04 8.27 -13.21
CA VAL A 91 18.09 9.13 -13.92
C VAL A 91 17.57 8.38 -15.14
N ASN A 92 16.25 8.23 -15.24
CA ASN A 92 15.55 7.39 -16.22
C ASN A 92 15.77 5.88 -16.09
N ASP A 93 16.33 5.41 -14.97
CA ASP A 93 16.43 3.97 -14.64
C ASP A 93 15.04 3.46 -14.20
N CYS A 94 14.17 3.31 -15.20
CA CYS A 94 12.77 2.95 -15.10
C CYS A 94 12.48 1.89 -16.15
N HIS A 95 12.35 0.64 -15.72
CA HIS A 95 12.13 -0.50 -16.59
C HIS A 95 10.64 -0.78 -16.78
N SER A 96 9.81 -0.29 -15.87
CA SER A 96 8.35 -0.41 -15.99
C SER A 96 7.76 0.68 -16.88
N SER A 97 6.77 0.32 -17.70
CA SER A 97 5.97 1.30 -18.44
C SER A 97 5.13 2.15 -17.48
N GLN A 98 4.97 3.45 -17.80
CA GLN A 98 4.14 4.36 -17.00
C GLN A 98 2.71 3.85 -16.80
N LYS A 99 2.12 3.26 -17.85
CA LYS A 99 0.79 2.62 -17.78
C LYS A 99 0.74 1.53 -16.71
N ASN A 100 1.76 0.66 -16.66
CA ASN A 100 1.84 -0.40 -15.66
C ASN A 100 2.04 0.17 -14.25
N LEU A 101 2.88 1.19 -14.10
CA LEU A 101 3.12 1.86 -12.82
C LEU A 101 1.84 2.52 -12.27
N ILE A 102 1.07 3.20 -13.12
CA ILE A 102 -0.22 3.80 -12.75
C ILE A 102 -1.22 2.71 -12.34
N ARG A 103 -1.33 1.64 -13.14
CA ARG A 103 -2.22 0.52 -12.83
C ARG A 103 -1.88 -0.13 -11.49
N ASN A 104 -0.60 -0.36 -11.22
CA ASN A 104 -0.13 -0.95 -9.97
C ASN A 104 -0.37 -0.02 -8.78
N LEU A 105 -0.10 1.28 -8.95
CA LEU A 105 -0.40 2.29 -7.93
C LEU A 105 -1.90 2.28 -7.60
N HIS A 106 -2.77 2.31 -8.61
CA HIS A 106 -4.22 2.28 -8.42
C HIS A 106 -4.67 1.02 -7.66
N ARG A 107 -4.18 -0.16 -8.06
CA ARG A 107 -4.49 -1.43 -7.36
C ARG A 107 -4.02 -1.42 -5.91
N LEU A 108 -2.82 -0.89 -5.65
CA LEU A 108 -2.31 -0.74 -4.29
C LEU A 108 -3.19 0.22 -3.48
N THR A 109 -3.47 1.42 -3.99
CA THR A 109 -4.30 2.40 -3.29
C THR A 109 -5.69 1.85 -2.99
N SER A 110 -6.31 1.12 -3.91
CA SER A 110 -7.60 0.49 -3.64
C SER A 110 -7.51 -0.56 -2.53
N SER A 111 -6.47 -1.40 -2.52
CA SER A 111 -6.29 -2.42 -1.47
C SER A 111 -6.01 -1.78 -0.11
N VAL A 112 -5.20 -0.72 -0.06
CA VAL A 112 -4.93 0.05 1.17
C VAL A 112 -6.20 0.71 1.68
N MET A 113 -7.00 1.33 0.80
CA MET A 113 -8.25 1.98 1.17
C MET A 113 -9.30 1.00 1.67
N GLU A 114 -9.37 -0.19 1.09
CA GLU A 114 -10.26 -1.26 1.58
C GLU A 114 -9.93 -1.66 3.01
N THR A 115 -8.64 -1.88 3.31
CA THR A 115 -8.19 -2.14 4.68
C THR A 115 -8.50 -0.95 5.60
N TYR A 116 -8.22 0.29 5.15
CA TYR A 116 -8.50 1.49 5.94
C TYR A 116 -9.97 1.61 6.32
N ILE A 117 -10.86 1.44 5.35
CA ILE A 117 -12.32 1.45 5.55
C ILE A 117 -12.74 0.37 6.55
N THR A 118 -12.15 -0.82 6.48
CA THR A 118 -12.46 -1.92 7.40
C THR A 118 -12.18 -1.54 8.86
N TYR A 119 -11.07 -0.85 9.13
CA TYR A 119 -10.66 -0.50 10.50
C TYR A 119 -11.23 0.83 11.01
N PHE A 120 -11.65 1.72 10.11
CA PHE A 120 -12.16 3.06 10.44
C PHE A 120 -13.57 3.30 9.91
N HIS A 121 -14.35 2.23 9.74
CA HIS A 121 -15.69 2.29 9.13
C HIS A 121 -16.58 3.32 9.85
N TYR A 122 -16.62 3.27 11.18
CA TYR A 122 -17.45 4.15 11.99
C TYR A 122 -17.03 5.63 11.89
N GLU A 123 -15.72 5.89 11.94
CA GLU A 123 -15.16 7.23 11.82
C GLU A 123 -15.42 7.82 10.43
N VAL A 124 -15.29 7.02 9.37
CA VAL A 124 -15.64 7.43 8.01
C VAL A 124 -17.14 7.66 7.87
N ALA A 125 -17.98 6.75 8.37
CA ALA A 125 -19.44 6.87 8.30
C ALA A 125 -19.96 8.12 9.02
N SER A 126 -19.44 8.40 10.22
CA SER A 126 -19.82 9.57 11.00
C SER A 126 -19.38 10.88 10.33
N THR A 127 -18.15 10.91 9.79
CA THR A 127 -17.61 12.08 9.06
C THR A 127 -18.45 12.42 7.82
N PHE A 128 -18.84 11.41 7.05
CA PHE A 128 -19.60 11.58 5.81
C PHE A 128 -21.11 11.38 5.97
N TYR A 129 -21.63 11.41 7.20
CA TYR A 129 -23.04 11.12 7.48
C TYR A 129 -23.99 12.01 6.67
N ARG A 130 -23.66 13.30 6.52
CA ARG A 130 -24.46 14.28 5.73
C ARG A 130 -24.01 14.40 4.27
N SER A 131 -22.90 13.77 3.90
CA SER A 131 -22.22 13.92 2.60
C SER A 131 -21.87 12.57 1.98
N MET A 132 -22.76 11.59 2.10
CA MET A 132 -22.52 10.22 1.63
C MET A 132 -22.28 10.14 0.11
N ALA A 133 -22.85 11.08 -0.65
CA ALA A 133 -22.58 11.22 -2.09
C ALA A 133 -21.10 11.57 -2.38
N ASP A 134 -20.50 12.45 -1.57
CA ASP A 134 -19.09 12.82 -1.69
C ASP A 134 -18.19 11.63 -1.34
N LEU A 135 -18.56 10.85 -0.31
CA LEU A 135 -17.84 9.62 0.01
C LEU A 135 -17.89 8.63 -1.15
N LYS A 136 -19.05 8.44 -1.78
CA LYS A 136 -19.19 7.58 -2.96
C LYS A 136 -18.32 8.07 -4.12
N TYR A 137 -18.24 9.37 -4.34
CA TYR A 137 -17.36 9.96 -5.35
C TYR A 137 -15.88 9.68 -5.06
N LEU A 138 -15.43 9.87 -3.81
CA LEU A 138 -14.04 9.65 -3.41
C LEU A 138 -13.62 8.18 -3.48
N LEU A 139 -14.49 7.26 -3.05
CA LEU A 139 -14.21 5.83 -3.05
C LEU A 139 -14.38 5.19 -4.44
N GLY A 140 -15.22 5.79 -5.27
CA GLY A 140 -15.74 5.13 -6.46
C GLY A 140 -16.66 3.95 -6.11
N ASN A 141 -17.32 3.40 -7.13
CA ASN A 141 -18.38 2.41 -6.93
C ASN A 141 -17.90 1.15 -6.19
N SER A 142 -16.73 0.60 -6.56
CA SER A 142 -16.27 -0.68 -6.00
C SER A 142 -15.99 -0.61 -4.49
N LEU A 143 -15.25 0.41 -4.03
CA LEU A 143 -14.93 0.56 -2.61
C LEU A 143 -16.16 1.04 -1.83
N TYR A 144 -17.00 1.88 -2.42
CA TYR A 144 -18.23 2.33 -1.78
C TYR A 144 -19.20 1.17 -1.52
N THR A 145 -19.32 0.21 -2.45
CA THR A 145 -20.11 -1.01 -2.22
C THR A 145 -19.58 -1.81 -1.04
N LYS A 146 -18.26 -1.95 -0.91
CA LYS A 146 -17.65 -2.63 0.25
C LYS A 146 -17.90 -1.87 1.55
N PHE A 147 -17.73 -0.56 1.55
CA PHE A 147 -18.05 0.31 2.69
C PHE A 147 -19.52 0.12 3.12
N LYS A 148 -20.46 0.09 2.18
CA LYS A 148 -21.88 -0.10 2.49
C LYS A 148 -22.20 -1.47 3.09
N ALA A 149 -21.44 -2.51 2.71
CA ALA A 149 -21.60 -3.88 3.20
C ALA A 149 -21.03 -4.12 4.62
N LEU A 150 -20.29 -3.15 5.17
CA LEU A 150 -19.81 -3.18 6.57
C LEU A 150 -20.85 -2.63 7.57
N ASN A 151 -22.02 -2.16 7.08
CA ASN A 151 -23.14 -1.71 7.93
C ASN A 151 -24.00 -2.86 8.41
#